data_AF-A0A4R7PE82-F1
#
_entry.id   AF-A0A4R7PE82-F1
#
_cell.length_a   1.000
_cell.length_b   1.000
_cell.length_c   1.000
_cell.angle_alpha   90.00
_cell.angle_beta   90.00
_cell.angle_gamma   90.00
#
_symmetry.space_group_name_H-M   'P 1'
#
loop_
_entity.id
_entity.type
_entity.pdbx_description
1 polymer ?
#
loop_
_entity_poly.entity_id
_entity_poly.type
_entity_poly.pdbx_seq_one_letter_code
_entity_poly.pdbx_strand_id
1 'polypeptide(L)'
;MTVRLVVFPILAALAIAPCWAAAPGAGCDAISAKAETEQAHMRPVQNLRVVGRDRLHFHKAPDAACATKTYVVTGDALLGYSEWNGWYSVQYTHPKTGAVHSGWIRGERVEVVGSMGLVGDDAAAKSGLPADVTAFVERAEMCEHFAGEFNGDQSEHDREVNATMTKLRCDALDADRAGLRKKYRSSESVRDALAEEP
;
A
#
# COMPACT_ATOMS: atom_id res chain seq x y z
N MET A 1 9.88 73.76 50.86
CA MET A 1 9.40 72.69 49.95
C MET A 1 10.04 72.93 48.60
N THR A 2 10.94 72.06 48.17
CA THR A 2 11.48 72.07 46.80
C THR A 2 11.85 70.62 46.46
N VAL A 3 11.09 70.04 45.55
CA VAL A 3 11.12 68.61 45.18
C VAL A 3 12.36 68.33 44.33
N ARG A 4 13.17 67.36 44.74
CA ARG A 4 14.27 66.79 43.94
C ARG A 4 13.68 65.89 42.85
N LEU A 5 13.79 66.29 41.58
CA LEU A 5 13.57 65.39 40.45
C LEU A 5 14.80 64.49 40.27
N VAL A 6 14.59 63.18 40.43
CA VAL A 6 15.56 62.14 40.09
C VAL A 6 15.27 61.71 38.66
N VAL A 7 16.22 61.96 37.75
CA VAL A 7 16.18 61.49 36.37
C VAL A 7 16.72 60.06 36.33
N PHE A 8 15.86 59.08 36.07
CA PHE A 8 16.25 57.70 35.79
C PHE A 8 16.44 57.53 34.27
N PRO A 9 17.63 57.16 33.78
CA PRO A 9 17.79 56.82 32.37
C PRO A 9 17.13 55.46 32.12
N ILE A 10 16.10 55.46 31.26
CA ILE A 10 15.43 54.26 30.79
C ILE A 10 16.42 53.50 29.89
N LEU A 11 16.99 52.40 30.39
CA LEU A 11 17.68 51.42 29.57
C LEU A 11 16.66 50.75 28.64
N ALA A 12 16.75 51.03 27.34
CA ALA A 12 16.06 50.26 26.31
C ALA A 12 16.77 48.91 26.15
N ALA A 13 16.24 47.86 26.80
CA ALA A 13 16.65 46.49 26.57
C ALA A 13 16.14 46.04 25.19
N LEU A 14 17.07 45.93 24.22
CA LEU A 14 16.80 45.34 22.92
C LEU A 14 16.59 43.83 23.12
N ALA A 15 15.33 43.40 23.17
CA ALA A 15 14.98 41.98 23.20
C ALA A 15 15.39 41.35 21.86
N ILE A 16 16.52 40.64 21.84
CA ILE A 16 16.89 39.74 20.76
C ILE A 16 15.87 38.60 20.82
N ALA A 17 14.87 38.63 19.94
CA ALA A 17 13.96 37.52 19.77
C ALA A 17 14.79 36.30 19.33
N PRO A 18 14.79 35.18 20.06
CA PRO A 18 15.45 33.97 19.61
C PRO A 18 14.81 33.55 18.29
N CYS A 19 15.62 33.49 17.24
CA CYS A 19 15.23 32.90 15.97
C CYS A 19 14.71 31.50 16.27
N TRP A 20 13.40 31.29 16.13
CA TRP A 20 12.76 30.01 16.39
C TRP A 20 13.53 28.93 15.61
N ALA A 21 14.16 28.01 16.34
CA ALA A 21 14.53 26.74 15.76
C ALA A 21 13.23 26.10 15.27
N ALA A 22 13.07 25.93 13.96
CA ALA A 22 11.99 25.14 13.42
C ALA A 22 12.00 23.77 14.12
N ALA A 23 10.87 23.36 14.68
CA ALA A 23 10.78 22.06 15.32
C ALA A 23 11.18 20.98 14.31
N PRO A 24 12.08 20.04 14.66
CA PRO A 24 12.45 18.95 13.77
C PRO A 24 11.20 18.12 13.46
N GLY A 25 10.69 18.24 12.24
CA GLY A 25 9.44 17.60 11.80
C GLY A 25 8.49 18.55 11.05
N ALA A 26 8.43 19.83 11.42
CA ALA A 26 7.47 20.78 10.83
C ALA A 26 7.62 20.94 9.31
N GLY A 27 8.84 20.80 8.79
CA GLY A 27 9.10 20.79 7.35
C GLY A 27 8.62 19.52 6.66
N CYS A 28 8.82 18.36 7.27
CA CYS A 28 8.39 17.07 6.71
C CYS A 28 6.86 16.96 6.69
N ASP A 29 6.18 17.44 7.74
CA ASP A 29 4.72 17.40 7.82
C ASP A 29 4.09 18.23 6.70
N ALA A 30 4.63 19.43 6.42
CA ALA A 30 4.16 20.27 5.32
C ALA A 30 4.41 19.63 3.93
N ILE A 31 5.57 18.97 3.75
CA ILE A 31 5.87 18.26 2.50
C ILE A 31 4.91 17.06 2.31
N SER A 32 4.64 16.29 3.37
CA SER A 32 3.69 15.17 3.30
C SER A 32 2.28 15.64 2.97
N ALA A 33 1.80 16.69 3.66
CA ALA A 33 0.47 17.24 3.41
C ALA A 33 0.30 17.70 1.95
N LYS A 34 1.33 18.35 1.39
CA LYS A 34 1.33 18.73 -0.03
C LYS A 34 1.28 17.50 -0.93
N ALA A 35 2.16 16.52 -0.69
CA ALA A 35 2.21 15.30 -1.47
C ALA A 35 0.87 14.55 -1.45
N GLU A 36 0.21 14.44 -0.30
CA GLU A 36 -1.09 13.77 -0.17
C GLU A 36 -2.18 14.39 -1.04
N THR A 37 -2.13 15.72 -1.27
CA THR A 37 -3.09 16.43 -2.13
C THR A 37 -2.76 16.38 -3.63
N GLU A 38 -1.48 16.24 -3.98
CA GLU A 38 -1.00 16.36 -5.37
C GLU A 38 -0.54 15.03 -5.99
N GLN A 39 -0.41 13.98 -5.18
CA GLN A 39 0.07 12.66 -5.61
C GLN A 39 -0.84 12.02 -6.67
N ALA A 40 -0.22 11.27 -7.57
CA ALA A 40 -0.92 10.38 -8.47
C ALA A 40 -1.25 9.07 -7.75
N HIS A 41 -2.54 8.82 -7.51
CA HIS A 41 -2.99 7.56 -6.92
C HIS A 41 -2.81 6.39 -7.88
N MET A 42 -2.21 5.30 -7.38
CA MET A 42 -2.09 4.04 -8.09
C MET A 42 -3.37 3.23 -7.91
N ARG A 43 -4.14 3.12 -8.99
CA ARG A 43 -5.35 2.29 -9.05
C ARG A 43 -5.27 1.40 -10.30
N PRO A 44 -5.13 0.07 -10.16
CA PRO A 44 -5.00 -0.69 -8.91
C PRO A 44 -3.72 -0.34 -8.11
N VAL A 45 -3.71 -0.70 -6.82
CA VAL A 45 -2.52 -0.62 -5.96
C VAL A 45 -1.42 -1.45 -6.60
N GLN A 46 -0.18 -0.96 -6.66
CA GLN A 46 0.91 -1.65 -7.34
C GLN A 46 1.66 -2.58 -6.41
N ASN A 47 2.07 -3.74 -6.90
CA ASN A 47 3.10 -4.57 -6.27
C ASN A 47 4.47 -4.05 -6.71
N LEU A 48 5.31 -3.70 -5.75
CA LEU A 48 6.66 -3.20 -6.01
C LEU A 48 7.70 -4.17 -5.44
N ARG A 49 8.87 -4.18 -6.07
CA ARG A 49 10.05 -4.92 -5.60
C ARG A 49 11.21 -3.97 -5.37
N VAL A 50 11.86 -4.08 -4.22
CA VAL A 50 13.04 -3.28 -3.88
C VAL A 50 14.24 -3.75 -4.69
N VAL A 51 14.94 -2.81 -5.35
CA VAL A 51 16.13 -3.07 -6.18
C VAL A 51 17.38 -2.33 -5.67
N GLY A 52 18.54 -2.74 -6.18
CA GLY A 52 19.85 -2.19 -5.81
C GLY A 52 20.61 -3.05 -4.79
N ARG A 53 21.61 -2.48 -4.11
CA ARG A 53 22.47 -3.22 -3.15
C ARG A 53 22.41 -2.69 -1.71
N ASP A 54 22.02 -1.43 -1.53
CA ASP A 54 22.02 -0.77 -0.22
C ASP A 54 20.62 -0.72 0.40
N ARG A 55 20.56 -0.50 1.72
CA ARG A 55 19.30 -0.33 2.46
C ARG A 55 18.49 0.82 1.90
N LEU A 56 17.20 0.59 1.68
CA LEU A 56 16.26 1.62 1.26
C LEU A 56 15.47 2.08 2.49
N HIS A 57 15.77 3.28 2.97
CA HIS A 57 15.14 3.85 4.14
C HIS A 57 13.74 4.40 3.82
N PHE A 58 12.82 4.21 4.76
CA PHE A 58 11.55 4.91 4.76
C PHE A 58 11.74 6.37 5.16
N HIS A 59 10.89 7.22 4.62
CA HIS A 59 10.84 8.64 4.93
C HIS A 59 9.44 9.02 5.40
N LYS A 60 9.35 9.98 6.33
CA LYS A 60 8.06 10.51 6.80
C LYS A 60 7.35 11.33 5.73
N ALA A 61 8.11 11.91 4.82
CA ALA A 61 7.65 12.69 3.69
C ALA A 61 8.56 12.42 2.49
N PRO A 62 8.13 12.72 1.25
CA PRO A 62 8.91 12.52 0.03
C PRO A 62 10.06 13.53 -0.11
N ASP A 63 11.00 13.51 0.84
CA ASP A 63 12.20 14.33 0.88
C ASP A 63 13.34 13.57 1.60
N ALA A 64 14.57 13.70 1.12
CA ALA A 64 15.72 12.98 1.68
C ALA A 64 16.05 13.36 3.13
N ALA A 65 15.75 14.60 3.54
CA ALA A 65 15.94 15.05 4.92
C ALA A 65 14.93 14.41 5.89
N CYS A 66 13.86 13.80 5.38
CA CYS A 66 12.79 13.18 6.17
C CYS A 66 13.01 11.68 6.41
N ALA A 67 14.25 11.19 6.28
CA ALA A 67 14.61 9.78 6.46
C ALA A 67 14.38 9.29 7.89
N THR A 68 13.97 8.02 8.00
CA THR A 68 13.75 7.32 9.27
C THR A 68 14.77 6.20 9.47
N LYS A 69 14.82 5.63 10.68
CA LYS A 69 15.66 4.47 10.98
C LYS A 69 15.14 3.17 10.34
N THR A 70 13.87 3.13 9.94
CA THR A 70 13.25 1.96 9.33
C THR A 70 13.69 1.86 7.87
N TYR A 71 14.01 0.64 7.42
CA TYR A 71 14.43 0.37 6.06
C TYR A 71 13.95 -1.00 5.60
N VAL A 72 13.96 -1.17 4.27
CA VAL A 72 13.80 -2.44 3.57
C VAL A 72 15.07 -2.74 2.77
N VAL A 73 15.22 -3.99 2.36
CA VAL A 73 16.39 -4.48 1.62
C VAL A 73 15.98 -4.98 0.25
N THR A 74 16.97 -5.17 -0.62
CA THR A 74 16.77 -5.69 -1.98
C THR A 74 15.97 -6.99 -1.97
N GLY A 75 14.97 -7.07 -2.83
CA GLY A 75 14.07 -8.21 -2.97
C GLY A 75 12.81 -8.14 -2.11
N ASP A 76 12.74 -7.24 -1.12
CA ASP A 76 11.52 -7.02 -0.35
C ASP A 76 10.35 -6.60 -1.26
N ALA A 77 9.16 -7.12 -0.94
CA ALA A 77 7.92 -6.79 -1.62
C ALA A 77 7.20 -5.66 -0.88
N LEU A 78 6.67 -4.71 -1.63
CA LEU A 78 5.94 -3.55 -1.11
C LEU A 78 4.64 -3.36 -1.88
N LEU A 79 3.67 -2.73 -1.23
CA LEU A 79 2.46 -2.23 -1.88
C LEU A 79 2.59 -0.73 -2.10
N GLY A 80 2.52 -0.29 -3.35
CA GLY A 80 2.57 1.11 -3.75
C GLY A 80 1.18 1.71 -3.95
N TYR A 81 0.88 2.79 -3.25
CA TYR A 81 -0.43 3.47 -3.27
C TYR A 81 -0.45 4.72 -4.13
N SER A 82 0.67 5.42 -4.23
CA SER A 82 0.76 6.67 -4.97
C SER A 82 2.20 7.01 -5.32
N GLU A 83 2.35 7.84 -6.35
CA GLU A 83 3.61 8.44 -6.76
C GLU A 83 3.51 9.96 -6.68
N TRP A 84 4.60 10.59 -6.26
CA TRP A 84 4.76 12.04 -6.30
C TRP A 84 6.23 12.44 -6.45
N ASN A 85 6.59 13.06 -7.56
CA ASN A 85 7.93 13.60 -7.84
C ASN A 85 9.08 12.57 -7.66
N GLY A 86 8.89 11.35 -8.16
CA GLY A 86 9.86 10.26 -8.05
C GLY A 86 9.89 9.58 -6.67
N TRP A 87 8.90 9.86 -5.82
CA TRP A 87 8.71 9.19 -4.53
C TRP A 87 7.44 8.36 -4.54
N TYR A 88 7.49 7.23 -3.86
CA TYR A 88 6.38 6.29 -3.78
C TYR A 88 5.92 6.20 -2.33
N SER A 89 4.62 6.36 -2.11
CA SER A 89 3.99 6.02 -0.84
C SER A 89 3.70 4.53 -0.82
N VAL A 90 4.27 3.83 0.16
CA VAL A 90 4.26 2.37 0.20
C VAL A 90 3.91 1.82 1.57
N GLN A 91 3.46 0.57 1.59
CA GLN A 91 3.37 -0.27 2.78
C GLN A 91 4.27 -1.50 2.63
N TYR A 92 4.97 -1.83 3.70
CA TYR A 92 5.71 -3.06 3.89
C TYR A 92 5.05 -3.89 4.99
N THR A 93 4.91 -5.19 4.76
CA THR A 93 4.47 -6.14 5.76
C THR A 93 5.60 -7.13 6.00
N HIS A 94 6.13 -7.18 7.22
CA HIS A 94 7.24 -8.04 7.54
C HIS A 94 6.82 -9.52 7.46
N PRO A 95 7.46 -10.35 6.61
CA PRO A 95 6.93 -11.66 6.21
C PRO A 95 6.87 -12.68 7.35
N LYS A 96 7.68 -12.50 8.41
CA LYS A 96 7.69 -13.43 9.55
C LYS A 96 6.81 -13.01 10.73
N THR A 97 6.56 -11.71 10.87
CA THR A 97 5.88 -11.17 12.06
C THR A 97 4.54 -10.54 11.73
N GLY A 98 4.24 -10.31 10.46
CA GLY A 98 3.05 -9.57 10.01
C GLY A 98 3.08 -8.08 10.38
N ALA A 99 4.18 -7.57 10.94
CA ALA A 99 4.28 -6.18 11.32
C ALA A 99 4.20 -5.28 10.08
N VAL A 100 3.27 -4.33 10.08
CA VAL A 100 3.02 -3.42 8.96
C VAL A 100 3.72 -2.09 9.21
N HIS A 101 4.37 -1.55 8.19
CA HIS A 101 5.00 -0.23 8.22
C HIS A 101 4.75 0.51 6.92
N SER A 102 4.31 1.77 7.00
CA SER A 102 4.04 2.61 5.84
C SER A 102 4.94 3.85 5.82
N GLY A 103 5.18 4.40 4.64
CA GLY A 103 5.90 5.66 4.46
C GLY A 103 6.35 5.88 3.02
N TRP A 104 7.21 6.88 2.83
CA TRP A 104 7.73 7.26 1.51
C TRP A 104 9.08 6.64 1.22
N ILE A 105 9.31 6.25 -0.04
CA ILE A 105 10.60 5.73 -0.52
C ILE A 105 10.95 6.33 -1.89
N ARG A 106 12.23 6.27 -2.26
CA ARG A 106 12.70 6.69 -3.58
C ARG A 106 12.23 5.71 -4.66
N GLY A 107 11.54 6.22 -5.68
CA GLY A 107 10.98 5.43 -6.78
C GLY A 107 12.04 4.72 -7.62
N GLU A 108 13.21 5.34 -7.85
CA GLU A 108 14.33 4.71 -8.57
C GLU A 108 14.91 3.45 -7.89
N ARG A 109 14.53 3.20 -6.63
CA ARG A 109 14.95 2.05 -5.83
C ARG A 109 13.92 0.94 -5.79
N VAL A 110 12.86 1.06 -6.57
CA VAL A 110 11.81 0.05 -6.72
C VAL A 110 11.40 -0.13 -8.18
N GLU A 111 10.98 -1.33 -8.52
CA GLU A 111 10.35 -1.65 -9.80
C GLU A 111 8.91 -2.11 -9.56
N VAL A 112 8.01 -1.72 -10.47
CA VAL A 112 6.63 -2.23 -10.48
C VAL A 112 6.67 -3.65 -11.05
N VAL A 113 6.24 -4.62 -10.26
CA VAL A 113 6.22 -6.05 -10.64
C VAL A 113 4.80 -6.61 -10.81
N GLY A 114 3.80 -5.72 -10.85
CA GLY A 114 2.39 -6.06 -11.02
C GLY A 114 1.50 -5.16 -10.18
N SER A 115 0.24 -5.52 -10.01
CA SER A 115 -0.70 -4.78 -9.16
C SER A 115 -1.54 -5.70 -8.29
N MET A 116 -1.85 -5.27 -7.06
CA MET A 116 -2.79 -5.93 -6.16
C MET A 116 -4.17 -5.92 -6.83
N GLY A 117 -4.67 -7.12 -7.15
CA GLY A 117 -5.87 -7.35 -7.98
C GLY A 117 -5.58 -7.78 -9.43
N LEU A 118 -4.32 -7.71 -9.87
CA LEU A 118 -3.82 -8.31 -11.12
C LEU A 118 -2.43 -8.92 -10.85
N VAL A 119 -2.35 -9.86 -9.90
CA VAL A 119 -1.16 -10.72 -9.79
C VAL A 119 -1.15 -11.72 -10.95
N GLY A 120 -1.15 -11.17 -12.17
CA GLY A 120 -0.74 -11.88 -13.37
C GLY A 120 0.66 -12.43 -13.14
N ASP A 121 0.71 -13.76 -13.17
CA ASP A 121 1.82 -14.55 -13.64
C ASP A 121 2.96 -14.81 -12.62
N ASP A 122 3.31 -13.87 -11.72
CA ASP A 122 4.49 -14.04 -10.84
C ASP A 122 4.21 -14.45 -9.39
N ALA A 123 3.00 -14.25 -8.87
CA ALA A 123 2.60 -14.79 -7.56
C ALA A 123 2.12 -16.25 -7.71
N ALA A 124 1.43 -16.54 -8.83
CA ALA A 124 1.09 -17.86 -9.32
C ALA A 124 2.34 -18.75 -9.52
N ALA A 125 3.38 -18.19 -10.14
CA ALA A 125 4.64 -18.89 -10.32
C ALA A 125 5.37 -19.19 -8.99
N LYS A 126 5.13 -18.40 -7.93
CA LYS A 126 5.74 -18.62 -6.60
C LYS A 126 5.00 -19.64 -5.73
N SER A 127 3.71 -19.86 -5.95
CA SER A 127 2.98 -20.96 -5.28
C SER A 127 3.28 -22.33 -5.90
N GLY A 128 3.93 -22.36 -7.07
CA GLY A 128 4.20 -23.59 -7.82
C GLY A 128 2.92 -24.25 -8.36
N LEU A 129 1.79 -23.54 -8.33
CA LEU A 129 0.51 -24.05 -8.81
C LEU A 129 0.43 -23.97 -10.35
N PRO A 130 -0.28 -24.92 -10.99
CA PRO A 130 -0.59 -24.82 -12.42
C PRO A 130 -1.43 -23.57 -12.73
N ALA A 131 -1.20 -22.96 -13.90
CA ALA A 131 -1.86 -21.72 -14.29
C ALA A 131 -3.40 -21.79 -14.30
N ASP A 132 -3.99 -22.94 -14.65
CA ASP A 132 -5.44 -23.14 -14.61
C ASP A 132 -6.01 -23.26 -13.18
N VAL A 133 -5.20 -23.71 -12.22
CA VAL A 133 -5.55 -23.70 -10.80
C VAL A 133 -5.48 -22.28 -10.25
N THR A 134 -4.43 -21.52 -10.58
CA THR A 134 -4.32 -20.11 -10.20
C THR A 134 -5.48 -19.29 -10.75
N ALA A 135 -5.76 -19.40 -12.05
CA ALA A 135 -6.87 -18.67 -12.68
C ALA A 135 -8.24 -19.04 -12.08
N PHE A 136 -8.39 -20.27 -11.57
CA PHE A 136 -9.59 -20.66 -10.83
C PHE A 136 -9.66 -20.00 -9.46
N VAL A 137 -8.58 -20.03 -8.66
CA VAL A 137 -8.54 -19.44 -7.32
C VAL A 137 -8.83 -17.95 -7.39
N GLU A 138 -8.17 -17.21 -8.28
CA GLU A 138 -8.40 -15.76 -8.46
C GLU A 138 -9.85 -15.45 -8.84
N ARG A 139 -10.45 -16.27 -9.70
CA ARG A 139 -11.85 -16.11 -10.09
C ARG A 139 -12.80 -16.45 -8.95
N ALA A 140 -12.51 -17.48 -8.16
CA ALA A 140 -13.30 -17.86 -7.00
C ALA A 140 -13.29 -16.75 -5.94
N GLU A 141 -12.12 -16.16 -5.64
CA GLU A 141 -11.97 -15.01 -4.73
C GLU A 141 -12.78 -13.80 -5.22
N MET A 142 -12.74 -13.48 -6.52
CA MET A 142 -13.57 -12.38 -7.05
C MET A 142 -15.06 -12.67 -6.93
N CYS A 143 -15.50 -13.91 -7.19
CA CYS A 143 -16.91 -14.28 -7.01
C CYS A 143 -17.36 -14.18 -5.55
N GLU A 144 -16.52 -14.58 -4.60
CA GLU A 144 -16.80 -14.46 -3.16
C GLU A 144 -16.91 -12.99 -2.73
N HIS A 145 -16.02 -12.14 -3.23
CA HIS A 145 -16.05 -10.69 -2.97
C HIS A 145 -17.41 -10.07 -3.33
N PHE A 146 -17.93 -10.39 -4.52
CA PHE A 146 -19.21 -9.86 -5.00
C PHE A 146 -20.44 -10.57 -4.40
N ALA A 147 -20.30 -11.78 -3.85
CA ALA A 147 -21.44 -12.52 -3.28
C ALA A 147 -22.11 -11.79 -2.11
N GLY A 148 -21.36 -10.99 -1.36
CA GLY A 148 -21.87 -10.18 -0.25
C GLY A 148 -22.51 -8.85 -0.65
N GLU A 149 -22.36 -8.42 -1.91
CA GLU A 149 -22.84 -7.12 -2.40
C GLU A 149 -24.30 -7.16 -2.89
N PHE A 150 -24.85 -8.35 -3.12
CA PHE A 150 -26.22 -8.54 -3.58
C PHE A 150 -27.21 -8.44 -2.42
N ASN A 151 -28.12 -7.46 -2.45
CA ASN A 151 -29.12 -7.26 -1.39
C ASN A 151 -30.54 -7.70 -1.80
N GLY A 152 -30.75 -8.02 -3.09
CA GLY A 152 -32.02 -8.52 -3.62
C GLY A 152 -33.09 -7.46 -3.84
N ASP A 153 -32.74 -6.17 -3.78
CA ASP A 153 -33.67 -5.06 -4.00
C ASP A 153 -33.89 -4.70 -5.48
N GLN A 154 -33.22 -5.40 -6.41
CA GLN A 154 -33.26 -5.17 -7.86
C GLN A 154 -32.81 -3.78 -8.31
N SER A 155 -32.05 -3.09 -7.45
CA SER A 155 -31.38 -1.84 -7.76
C SER A 155 -30.47 -1.95 -8.98
N GLU A 156 -30.02 -0.80 -9.47
CA GLU A 156 -28.97 -0.73 -10.48
C GLU A 156 -27.70 -1.45 -10.01
N HIS A 157 -27.35 -1.31 -8.72
CA HIS A 157 -26.22 -1.99 -8.12
C HIS A 157 -26.37 -3.52 -8.18
N ASP A 158 -27.52 -4.07 -7.79
CA ASP A 158 -27.80 -5.51 -7.90
C ASP A 158 -27.63 -6.03 -9.35
N ARG A 159 -28.03 -5.23 -10.34
CA ARG A 159 -27.88 -5.60 -11.77
C ARG A 159 -26.42 -5.57 -12.21
N GLU A 160 -25.65 -4.58 -11.77
CA GLU A 160 -24.21 -4.47 -12.06
C GLU A 160 -23.41 -5.61 -11.42
N VAL A 161 -23.71 -5.92 -10.15
CA VAL A 161 -23.13 -7.07 -9.43
C VAL A 161 -23.47 -8.35 -10.17
N ASN A 162 -24.76 -8.59 -10.50
CA ASN A 162 -25.17 -9.80 -11.21
C ASN A 162 -24.55 -9.94 -12.61
N ALA A 163 -24.40 -8.84 -13.35
CA ALA A 163 -23.72 -8.84 -14.65
C ALA A 163 -22.24 -9.21 -14.51
N THR A 164 -21.58 -8.71 -13.46
CA THR A 164 -20.19 -9.05 -13.14
C THR A 164 -20.06 -10.53 -12.76
N MET A 165 -20.95 -11.03 -11.89
CA MET A 165 -20.99 -12.44 -11.49
C MET A 165 -21.21 -13.39 -12.68
N THR A 166 -22.07 -13.01 -13.63
CA THR A 166 -22.29 -13.75 -14.88
C THR A 166 -21.03 -13.76 -15.75
N LYS A 167 -20.35 -12.62 -15.89
CA LYS A 167 -19.11 -12.51 -16.68
C LYS A 167 -17.99 -13.36 -16.09
N LEU A 168 -17.91 -13.44 -14.76
CA LEU A 168 -16.97 -14.29 -14.04
C LEU A 168 -17.39 -15.77 -14.01
N ARG A 169 -18.60 -16.11 -14.48
CA ARG A 169 -19.14 -17.47 -14.46
C ARG A 169 -19.13 -18.07 -13.04
N CYS A 170 -19.58 -17.28 -12.07
CA CYS A 170 -19.59 -17.70 -10.66
C CYS A 170 -20.53 -18.90 -10.42
N ASP A 171 -21.53 -19.09 -11.28
CA ASP A 171 -22.44 -20.25 -11.31
C ASP A 171 -21.75 -21.57 -11.69
N ALA A 172 -20.55 -21.51 -12.30
CA ALA A 172 -19.80 -22.68 -12.74
C ALA A 172 -18.68 -23.10 -11.77
N LEU A 173 -18.46 -22.36 -10.66
CA LEU A 173 -17.31 -22.57 -9.79
C LEU A 173 -17.22 -23.99 -9.22
N ASP A 174 -18.32 -24.58 -8.77
CA ASP A 174 -18.31 -25.92 -8.20
C ASP A 174 -17.92 -26.99 -9.24
N ALA A 175 -18.46 -26.87 -10.45
CA ALA A 175 -18.15 -27.77 -11.55
C ALA A 175 -16.69 -27.63 -11.99
N ASP A 176 -16.18 -26.39 -12.08
CA ASP A 176 -14.80 -26.10 -12.43
C ASP A 176 -13.83 -26.62 -11.35
N ARG A 177 -14.15 -26.40 -10.07
CA ARG A 177 -13.39 -26.92 -8.91
C ARG A 177 -13.31 -28.44 -8.96
N ALA A 178 -14.43 -29.11 -9.18
CA ALA A 178 -14.48 -30.57 -9.31
C ALA A 178 -13.63 -31.07 -10.49
N GLY A 179 -13.69 -30.37 -11.63
CA GLY A 179 -12.86 -30.65 -12.81
C GLY A 179 -11.36 -30.56 -12.49
N LEU A 180 -10.93 -29.49 -11.81
CA LEU A 180 -9.54 -29.29 -11.41
C LEU A 180 -9.08 -30.31 -10.37
N ARG A 181 -9.89 -30.62 -9.35
CA ARG A 181 -9.61 -31.65 -8.36
C ARG A 181 -9.44 -33.04 -9.00
N LYS A 182 -10.20 -33.34 -10.06
CA LYS A 182 -10.04 -34.57 -10.84
C LYS A 182 -8.75 -34.56 -11.68
N LYS A 183 -8.46 -33.44 -12.36
CA LYS A 183 -7.27 -33.27 -13.20
C LYS A 183 -5.97 -33.40 -12.39
N TYR A 184 -5.93 -32.81 -11.20
CA TYR A 184 -4.76 -32.74 -10.33
C TYR A 184 -4.87 -33.62 -9.07
N ARG A 185 -5.62 -34.71 -9.15
CA ARG A 185 -5.92 -35.61 -8.01
C ARG A 185 -4.71 -36.13 -7.22
N SER A 186 -3.54 -36.16 -7.86
CA SER A 186 -2.27 -36.65 -7.30
C SER A 186 -1.37 -35.55 -6.76
N SER A 187 -1.77 -34.28 -6.84
CA SER A 187 -1.02 -33.14 -6.32
C SER A 187 -1.63 -32.65 -5.02
N GLU A 188 -0.92 -32.85 -3.92
CA GLU A 188 -1.35 -32.41 -2.58
C GLU A 188 -1.49 -30.88 -2.53
N SER A 189 -0.48 -30.15 -3.00
CA SER A 189 -0.52 -28.67 -3.04
C SER A 189 -1.70 -28.11 -3.82
N VAL A 190 -2.11 -28.75 -4.92
CA VAL A 190 -3.29 -28.33 -5.68
C VAL A 190 -4.59 -28.69 -4.96
N ARG A 191 -4.63 -29.81 -4.24
CA ARG A 191 -5.82 -30.19 -3.47
C ARG A 191 -6.05 -29.22 -2.31
N ASP A 192 -4.97 -28.80 -1.64
CA ASP A 192 -5.04 -27.82 -0.56
C ASP A 192 -5.50 -26.47 -1.08
N ALA A 193 -4.95 -26.00 -2.21
CA ALA A 193 -5.36 -24.74 -2.85
C ALA A 193 -6.82 -24.74 -3.37
N LEU A 194 -7.43 -25.92 -3.56
CA LEU A 194 -8.81 -26.08 -4.02
C LEU A 194 -9.77 -26.49 -2.90
N ALA A 195 -9.32 -26.55 -1.65
CA ALA A 195 -10.20 -26.72 -0.51
C ALA A 195 -11.18 -25.53 -0.45
N GLU A 196 -12.40 -25.78 -0.01
CA GLU A 196 -13.28 -24.70 0.46
C GLU A 196 -12.72 -24.29 1.82
N GLU A 197 -12.38 -23.00 2.00
CA GLU A 197 -12.06 -22.50 3.35
C GLU A 197 -13.31 -22.67 4.23
N PRO A 198 -13.16 -23.12 5.49
CA PRO A 198 -14.27 -23.38 6.40
C PRO A 198 -15.00 -22.12 6.90
#